data_AF-A0A6M3M3J3-F1
#
_entry.id   AF-A0A6M3M3J3-F1
#
_cell.length_a   1.000
_cell.length_b   1.000
_cell.length_c   1.000
_cell.angle_alpha   90.00
_cell.angle_beta   90.00
_cell.angle_gamma   90.00
#
_symmetry.space_group_name_H-M   'P 1'
#
loop_
_entity.id
_entity.type
_entity.pdbx_description
1 polymer ?
#
loop_
_entity_poly.entity_id
_entity_poly.type
_entity_poly.pdbx_seq_one_letter_code
_entity_poly.pdbx_strand_id
1 'polypeptide(L)' 'MEVNIQSVQGACSEFIDDKGKKQTVSIVVSPLKVTANEEQSKIVVQTGCNLWKACQNEGCYYSLASRQRKQ' A
#
# COMPACT_ATOMS: atom_id res chain seq x y z
N MET A 1 -2.26 -15.28 -20.44
CA MET A 1 -2.75 -15.38 -19.04
C MET A 1 -3.41 -14.05 -18.71
N GLU A 2 -4.67 -14.06 -18.29
CA GLU A 2 -5.37 -12.86 -17.86
C GLU A 2 -5.26 -12.73 -16.34
N VAL A 3 -4.88 -11.56 -15.84
CA VAL A 3 -4.83 -11.29 -14.40
C VAL A 3 -5.73 -10.09 -14.12
N ASN A 4 -6.83 -10.34 -13.42
CA ASN A 4 -7.77 -9.30 -13.02
C ASN A 4 -7.26 -8.59 -11.76
N ILE A 5 -6.80 -7.35 -11.91
CA ILE A 5 -6.25 -6.56 -10.82
C ILE A 5 -7.20 -5.39 -10.54
N GLN A 6 -7.83 -5.40 -9.37
CA GLN A 6 -8.81 -4.39 -8.97
C GLN A 6 -8.35 -3.62 -7.74
N SER A 7 -8.86 -2.39 -7.61
CA SER A 7 -8.69 -1.60 -6.39
C SER A 7 -9.69 -2.04 -5.33
N VAL A 8 -9.27 -2.09 -4.08
CA VAL A 8 -10.11 -2.42 -2.93
C VAL A 8 -10.35 -1.15 -2.12
N GLN A 9 -11.62 -0.80 -1.89
CA GLN A 9 -12.01 0.31 -1.01
C GLN A 9 -12.38 -0.24 0.37
N GLY A 10 -12.08 0.50 1.44
CA GLY A 10 -12.41 0.07 2.79
C GLY A 10 -12.05 1.10 3.87
N ALA A 11 -12.15 0.69 5.13
CA ALA A 11 -11.72 1.48 6.27
C ALA A 11 -10.41 0.93 6.85
N CYS A 12 -9.51 1.82 7.25
CA CYS A 12 -8.29 1.50 7.98
C CYS A 12 -8.40 2.07 9.39
N SER A 13 -8.41 1.20 10.40
CA SER A 13 -8.43 1.59 11.83
C SER A 13 -7.05 1.94 12.39
N GLU A 14 -5.98 1.64 11.63
CA GLU A 14 -4.58 1.71 12.07
C GLU A 14 -3.82 2.91 11.48
N PHE A 15 -4.53 3.86 10.88
CA PHE A 15 -3.89 5.07 10.36
C PHE A 15 -3.41 5.94 11.53
N ILE A 16 -2.16 6.39 11.44
CA ILE A 16 -1.53 7.31 12.38
C ILE A 16 -1.22 8.60 11.62
N ASP A 17 -1.72 9.74 12.09
CA ASP A 17 -1.53 11.04 11.47
C ASP A 17 -0.15 11.67 11.79
N ASP A 18 0.07 12.89 11.31
CA ASP A 18 1.30 13.66 11.52
C ASP A 18 1.53 14.09 12.98
N LYS A 19 0.51 13.97 13.83
CA LYS A 19 0.54 14.25 15.27
C LYS A 19 0.70 12.97 16.10
N GLY A 20 0.88 11.82 15.47
CA GLY A 20 0.98 10.53 16.14
C GLY A 20 -0.35 9.98 16.65
N LYS A 21 -1.50 10.54 16.23
CA LYS A 21 -2.82 10.10 16.68
C LYS A 21 -3.38 9.01 15.76
N LYS A 22 -3.85 7.93 16.38
CA LYS A 22 -4.55 6.82 15.71
C LYS A 22 -6.00 7.20 15.41
N GLN A 23 -6.47 6.94 14.20
CA GLN A 23 -7.86 7.17 13.79
C GLN A 23 -8.31 6.25 12.65
N THR A 24 -9.62 6.03 12.57
CA THR A 24 -10.23 5.28 11.48
C THR A 24 -10.49 6.19 10.28
N VAL A 25 -9.98 5.80 9.11
CA VAL A 25 -10.10 6.56 7.86
C VAL A 25 -10.53 5.67 6.71
N SER A 26 -11.23 6.24 5.72
CA SER A 26 -11.53 5.56 4.48
C SER A 26 -10.30 5.53 3.57
N ILE A 27 -9.99 4.36 3.03
CA ILE A 27 -8.82 4.12 2.19
C ILE A 27 -9.19 3.42 0.89
N VAL A 28 -8.30 3.56 -0.08
CA VAL A 28 -8.30 2.77 -1.31
C VAL A 28 -6.92 2.13 -1.44
N VAL A 29 -6.88 0.81 -1.59
CA VAL A 29 -5.68 0.05 -1.91
C VAL A 29 -5.73 -0.32 -3.39
N SER A 30 -4.74 0.14 -4.14
CA SER A 30 -4.70 -0.03 -5.59
C SER A 30 -3.35 -0.58 -6.06
N PRO A 31 -3.32 -1.29 -7.20
CA PRO A 31 -2.10 -1.59 -7.92
C PRO A 31 -1.48 -0.29 -8.45
N LEU A 32 -0.17 -0.11 -8.23
CA LEU A 32 0.60 1.04 -8.69
C LEU A 32 1.46 0.69 -9.91
N LYS A 33 2.03 -0.51 -9.93
CA LYS A 33 2.89 -0.98 -11.03
C LYS A 33 2.78 -2.49 -11.15
N VAL A 34 2.70 -2.95 -12.39
CA VAL A 34 2.78 -4.37 -12.73
C VAL A 34 4.02 -4.56 -13.58
N THR A 35 4.90 -5.46 -13.18
CA THR A 35 6.08 -5.84 -13.94
C THR A 35 5.96 -7.31 -14.31
N ALA A 36 6.03 -7.61 -15.60
CA ALA A 36 6.17 -8.95 -16.12
C ALA A 36 7.56 -9.06 -16.76
N ASN A 37 8.30 -10.11 -16.45
CA ASN A 37 9.56 -10.43 -17.11
C ASN A 37 9.31 -11.66 -18.00
N GLU A 38 9.68 -11.61 -19.28
CA GLU A 38 9.48 -12.76 -20.19
C GLU A 38 10.39 -13.95 -19.82
N GLU A 39 11.51 -13.71 -19.13
CA GLU A 39 12.44 -14.74 -18.67
C GLU A 39 11.98 -15.43 -17.36
N GLN A 40 11.12 -14.78 -16.59
CA GLN A 40 10.62 -15.28 -15.32
C GLN A 40 9.10 -15.31 -15.38
N SER A 41 8.48 -16.49 -15.31
CA SER A 41 7.02 -16.69 -15.33
C SER A 41 6.25 -16.05 -14.15
N LYS A 42 6.80 -15.02 -13.51
CA LYS A 42 6.31 -14.35 -12.32
C LYS A 42 5.92 -12.91 -12.64
N ILE A 43 4.65 -12.60 -12.41
CA ILE A 43 4.13 -11.23 -12.43
C ILE A 43 4.36 -10.62 -11.04
N VAL A 44 4.99 -9.45 -11.00
CA VAL A 44 5.19 -8.68 -9.77
C VAL A 44 4.22 -7.50 -9.79
N VAL A 45 3.28 -7.49 -8.84
CA VAL A 45 2.32 -6.38 -8.67
C VAL A 45 2.73 -5.57 -7.43
N GLN A 46 3.12 -4.33 -7.64
CA GLN A 46 3.36 -3.37 -6.58
C GLN A 46 2.05 -2.67 -6.24
N THR A 47 1.59 -2.79 -5.00
CA THR A 47 0.37 -2.16 -4.49
C THR A 47 0.67 -1.00 -3.55
N GLY A 48 -0.32 -0.12 -3.36
CA GLY A 48 -0.23 1.01 -2.44
C GLY A 48 -1.59 1.44 -1.90
N CYS A 49 -1.56 2.11 -0.75
CA CYS A 49 -2.70 2.77 -0.13
C CYS A 49 -2.69 4.26 -0.49
N ASN A 50 -3.82 4.88 -0.78
CA ASN A 50 -3.92 6.31 -1.10
C ASN A 50 -3.36 7.23 -0.01
N LEU A 51 -3.37 6.81 1.27
CA LEU A 51 -2.84 7.58 2.39
C LEU A 51 -1.38 7.25 2.77
N TRP A 52 -0.66 6.50 1.93
CA TRP A 52 0.67 5.98 2.27
C TRP A 52 1.68 7.03 2.74
N LYS A 53 1.73 8.21 2.11
CA LYS A 53 2.67 9.29 2.49
C LYS A 53 2.29 9.98 3.80
N ALA A 54 1.00 10.05 4.11
CA ALA A 54 0.48 10.73 5.29
C ALA A 54 0.46 9.83 6.54
N CYS A 55 0.49 8.51 6.36
CA CYS A 55 0.43 7.55 7.44
C CYS A 55 1.81 7.37 8.10
N GLN A 56 1.90 7.64 9.40
CA GLN A 56 3.12 7.43 10.20
C GLN A 56 3.21 6.03 10.83
N ASN A 57 2.27 5.12 10.53
CA ASN A 57 2.31 3.76 11.07
C ASN A 57 3.45 2.94 10.45
N GLU A 58 4.56 2.80 11.17
CA GLU A 58 5.74 2.02 10.73
C GLU A 58 5.47 0.51 10.54
N GLY A 59 4.45 -0.03 11.20
CA GLY A 59 4.03 -1.43 11.03
C GLY A 59 3.19 -1.67 9.77
N CYS A 60 2.70 -0.61 9.12
CA CYS A 60 1.85 -0.72 7.94
C CYS A 60 2.68 -0.96 6.67
N TYR A 61 2.50 -2.11 6.02
CA TYR A 61 3.18 -2.45 4.75
C TYR A 61 3.10 -1.36 3.66
N TYR A 62 1.99 -0.61 3.63
CA TYR A 62 1.76 0.42 2.62
C TYR A 62 2.36 1.78 2.99
N SER A 63 2.61 2.07 4.27
CA SER A 63 3.01 3.42 4.69
C SER A 63 4.43 3.77 4.23
N LEU A 64 4.67 5.06 4.01
CA LEU A 64 6.02 5.57 3.74
C LEU A 64 6.93 5.32 4.95
N ALA A 65 6.41 5.50 6.16
CA ALA A 65 7.14 5.25 7.40
C ALA A 65 7.71 3.82 7.47
N SER A 66 6.92 2.81 7.10
CA SER A 66 7.38 1.42 7.05
C SER A 66 8.45 1.17 5.98
N ARG A 67 8.33 1.85 4.83
CA ARG A 67 9.27 1.72 3.71
C ARG A 67 10.61 2.39 3.99
N GLN A 68 10.61 3.51 4.72
CA GLN A 68 11.82 4.21 5.13
C GLN A 68 12.60 3.43 6.21
N ARG A 69 11.91 2.74 7.12
CA ARG A 69 12.54 1.90 8.14
C ARG A 69 13.27 0.67 7.59
N LYS A 70 12.89 0.20 6.40
CA LYS A 70 13.46 -1.01 5.76
C LYS A 70 14.66 -0.73 4.84
N GLN A 71 15.07 0.53 4.71
CA GLN A 71 16.33 0.93 4.05
C GLN A 71 17.41 1.18 5.10
#